data_AF-A0ABD5QJI2-F1
#
_entry.id   AF-A0ABD5QJI2-F1
#
_cell.length_a   1.000
_cell.length_b   1.000
_cell.length_c   1.000
_cell.angle_alpha   90.00
_cell.angle_beta   90.00
_cell.angle_gamma   90.00
#
_symmetry.space_group_name_H-M   'P 1'
#
loop_
_entity.id
_entity.type
_entity.pdbx_description
1 polymer ?
#
loop_
_entity_poly.entity_id
_entity_poly.type
_entity_poly.pdbx_seq_one_letter_code
_entity_poly.pdbx_strand_id
1 'polypeptide(L)'
;MSRRLMSVTAHTSVDHADAVARGHGLEAESVAVVDATADRTDPDCVRLQVELDDPGELPDHMEELRLTPDQARALAADLIEHADRVEGGD
;
A
#
# COMPACT_ATOMS: atom_id res chain seq x y z
N MET A 1 -9.88 -17.63 8.25
CA MET A 1 -9.06 -16.77 9.13
C MET A 1 -7.98 -16.22 8.24
N SER A 2 -8.16 -15.02 7.69
CA SER A 2 -7.13 -14.40 6.85
C SER A 2 -5.90 -14.19 7.73
N ARG A 3 -4.74 -14.69 7.28
CA ARG A 3 -3.48 -14.65 8.02
C ARG A 3 -2.83 -13.27 7.87
N ARG A 4 -3.61 -12.20 8.08
CA ARG A 4 -3.14 -10.83 7.91
C ARG A 4 -1.99 -10.51 8.84
N LEU A 5 -0.97 -9.90 8.26
CA LEU A 5 0.24 -9.41 8.90
C LEU A 5 0.06 -7.95 9.34
N MET A 6 -0.70 -7.15 8.60
CA MET A 6 -1.04 -5.76 8.93
C MET A 6 -2.23 -5.68 9.89
N SER A 7 -2.19 -4.66 10.75
CA SER A 7 -3.34 -4.28 11.57
C SER A 7 -4.19 -3.27 10.81
N VAL A 8 -5.40 -3.66 10.42
CA VAL A 8 -6.38 -2.75 9.82
C VAL A 8 -7.11 -1.99 10.92
N THR A 9 -7.11 -0.66 10.84
CA THR A 9 -7.74 0.22 11.84
C THR A 9 -8.52 1.33 11.14
N ALA A 10 -9.28 2.12 11.91
CA ALA A 10 -9.96 3.32 11.37
C ALA A 10 -9.00 4.41 10.85
N HIS A 11 -7.69 4.27 11.06
CA HIS A 11 -6.67 5.19 10.57
C HIS A 11 -5.90 4.62 9.38
N THR A 12 -6.26 3.42 8.91
CA THR A 12 -5.65 2.83 7.72
C THR A 12 -5.92 3.71 6.51
N SER A 13 -4.88 3.97 5.73
CA SER A 13 -4.95 4.90 4.60
C SER A 13 -5.92 4.42 3.51
N VAL A 14 -5.84 3.13 3.13
CA VAL A 14 -6.77 2.47 2.20
C VAL A 14 -7.03 1.05 2.70
N ASP A 15 -8.24 0.77 3.17
CA ASP A 15 -8.62 -0.54 3.72
C ASP A 15 -9.12 -1.53 2.67
N HIS A 16 -9.35 -1.06 1.43
CA HIS A 16 -9.77 -1.86 0.30
C HIS A 16 -9.28 -1.22 -1.01
N ALA A 17 -8.39 -1.90 -1.72
CA ALA A 17 -8.03 -1.59 -3.10
C ALA A 17 -8.02 -2.86 -3.94
N ASP A 18 -8.52 -2.80 -5.18
CA ASP A 18 -8.29 -3.88 -6.14
C ASP A 18 -6.78 -3.97 -6.43
N ALA A 19 -6.24 -5.19 -6.40
CA ALA A 19 -4.81 -5.41 -6.49
C ALA A 19 -4.48 -6.55 -7.46
N VAL A 20 -3.32 -6.43 -8.11
CA VAL A 20 -2.76 -7.50 -8.94
C VAL A 20 -1.28 -7.66 -8.60
N ALA A 21 -0.91 -8.80 -8.02
CA ALA A 21 0.48 -9.16 -7.82
C ALA A 21 1.06 -9.72 -9.12
N ARG A 22 2.19 -9.17 -9.58
CA ARG A 22 2.87 -9.60 -10.81
C ARG A 22 4.30 -10.00 -10.53
N GLY A 23 4.69 -11.16 -11.04
CA GLY A 23 6.04 -11.72 -10.97
C GLY A 23 6.43 -12.40 -12.27
N HIS A 24 7.61 -13.01 -12.31
CA HIS A 24 8.05 -13.74 -13.51
C HIS A 24 7.19 -15.00 -13.72
N GLY A 25 6.23 -14.93 -14.65
CA GLY A 25 5.30 -16.02 -14.94
C GLY A 25 4.15 -16.13 -13.93
N LEU A 26 3.93 -15.11 -13.10
CA LEU A 26 2.87 -15.05 -12.10
C LEU A 26 2.04 -13.77 -12.29
N GLU A 27 0.72 -13.91 -12.29
CA GLU A 27 -0.23 -12.81 -12.15
C GLU A 27 -1.38 -13.29 -11.26
N ALA A 28 -1.62 -12.61 -10.14
CA ALA A 28 -2.66 -12.98 -9.19
C ALA A 28 -3.48 -11.74 -8.80
N GLU A 29 -4.78 -11.79 -9.06
CA GLU A 29 -5.75 -10.77 -8.63
C GLU A 29 -6.13 -11.01 -7.17
N SER A 30 -6.26 -9.93 -6.40
CA SER A 30 -6.61 -9.96 -4.98
C SER A 30 -7.12 -8.58 -4.55
N VAL A 31 -7.41 -8.41 -3.27
CA VAL A 31 -7.68 -7.12 -2.63
C VAL A 31 -6.46 -6.77 -1.78
N ALA A 32 -6.05 -5.51 -1.78
CA ALA A 32 -4.97 -5.02 -0.93
C ALA A 32 -5.45 -4.04 0.14
N VAL A 33 -4.70 -4.01 1.24
CA VAL A 33 -4.70 -2.93 2.23
C VAL A 33 -3.40 -2.14 2.06
N VAL A 34 -3.49 -0.82 2.13
CA VAL A 34 -2.34 0.10 2.09
C VAL A 34 -2.37 1.00 3.30
N ASP A 35 -1.25 1.14 3.99
CA ASP A 35 -1.15 2.08 5.10
C ASP A 35 0.17 2.87 5.13
N ALA A 36 0.04 4.18 5.32
CA ALA A 36 1.16 5.09 5.52
C ALA A 36 1.17 5.56 6.98
N THR A 37 2.21 5.17 7.73
CA THR A 37 2.35 5.49 9.15
C THR A 37 3.72 6.05 9.49
N ALA A 38 3.84 6.69 10.65
CA ALA A 38 5.12 7.04 11.27
C ALA A 38 5.03 6.74 12.78
N ASP A 39 6.16 6.52 13.43
CA ASP A 39 6.18 6.28 14.87
C ASP A 39 5.71 7.51 15.65
N ARG A 40 5.00 7.27 16.76
CA ARG A 40 4.43 8.34 17.59
C ARG A 40 5.49 9.15 18.34
N THR A 41 6.63 8.53 18.63
CA THR A 41 7.75 9.11 19.36
C THR A 41 8.98 8.99 18.49
N ASP A 42 9.71 10.10 18.30
CA ASP A 42 10.95 10.19 17.52
C ASP A 42 10.87 9.53 16.12
N PRO A 43 9.93 9.95 15.25
CA PRO A 43 9.80 9.38 13.91
C PRO A 43 11.01 9.69 13.05
N ASP A 44 11.58 8.66 12.42
CA ASP A 44 12.73 8.75 11.53
C ASP A 44 12.38 8.50 10.04
N CYS A 45 11.24 7.87 9.77
CA CYS A 45 10.74 7.57 8.44
C CYS A 45 9.21 7.51 8.38
N VAL A 46 8.68 7.50 7.16
CA VAL A 46 7.31 7.09 6.86
C VAL A 46 7.34 5.64 6.41
N ARG A 47 6.61 4.75 7.10
CA ARG A 47 6.37 3.37 6.66
C ARG A 47 5.19 3.36 5.71
N LEU A 48 5.40 2.92 4.49
CA LEU A 48 4.34 2.58 3.55
C LEU A 48 4.27 1.07 3.46
N GLN A 49 3.15 0.49 3.90
CA GLN A 49 2.93 -0.95 3.94
C GLN A 49 1.82 -1.34 2.97
N VAL A 50 2.00 -2.45 2.26
CA VAL A 50 1.02 -3.03 1.34
C VAL A 50 0.89 -4.53 1.63
N GLU A 51 -0.33 -5.01 1.84
CA GLU A 51 -0.62 -6.43 2.02
C GLU A 51 -1.77 -6.86 1.12
N LEU A 52 -1.58 -7.98 0.40
CA LEU A 52 -2.63 -8.63 -0.38
C LEU A 52 -3.40 -9.63 0.48
N ASP A 53 -4.73 -9.66 0.36
CA ASP A 53 -5.61 -10.58 1.06
C ASP A 53 -5.66 -11.92 0.31
N ASP A 54 -5.03 -12.93 0.88
CA ASP A 54 -5.03 -14.33 0.38
C ASP A 54 -4.82 -14.43 -1.14
N PRO A 55 -3.65 -14.00 -1.67
CA PRO A 55 -3.36 -13.99 -3.10
C PRO A 55 -3.28 -15.40 -3.74
N GLY A 56 -3.55 -16.47 -2.98
CA GLY A 56 -3.59 -17.85 -3.45
C GLY A 56 -2.21 -18.45 -3.73
N GLU A 57 -1.62 -18.08 -4.87
CA GLU A 57 -0.35 -18.65 -5.36
C GLU A 57 0.90 -18.03 -4.69
N LEU A 58 0.71 -16.95 -3.93
CA LEU A 58 1.75 -16.32 -3.14
C LEU A 58 1.58 -16.68 -1.66
N PRO A 59 2.68 -16.89 -0.91
CA PRO A 59 2.62 -16.91 0.54
C PRO A 59 1.98 -15.62 1.07
N ASP A 60 1.34 -15.70 2.24
CA ASP A 60 0.90 -14.51 2.97
C ASP A 60 2.11 -13.57 3.14
N HIS A 61 2.04 -12.38 2.56
CA HIS A 61 3.15 -11.43 2.54
C HIS A 61 2.63 -9.99 2.65
N MET A 62 3.48 -9.16 3.24
CA MET A 62 3.31 -7.71 3.35
C MET A 62 4.65 -7.09 2.98
N GLU A 63 4.60 -6.08 2.13
CA GLU A 63 5.77 -5.30 1.75
C GLU A 63 5.78 -3.98 2.52
N GLU A 64 6.93 -3.65 3.12
CA GLU A 64 7.15 -2.40 3.84
C GLU A 64 8.26 -1.58 3.18
N LEU A 65 7.93 -0.35 2.84
CA LEU A 65 8.87 0.67 2.39
C LEU A 65 9.11 1.67 3.53
N ARG A 66 10.38 1.98 3.82
CA ARG A 66 10.77 3.07 4.72
C ARG A 66 11.19 4.28 3.91
N LEU A 67 10.30 5.25 3.83
CA LEU A 67 10.50 6.47 3.05
C LEU A 67 11.04 7.57 3.94
N THR A 68 12.01 8.32 3.43
CA THR A 68 12.34 9.63 3.99
C THR A 68 11.14 10.58 3.83
N PRO A 69 11.04 11.65 4.62
CA PRO A 69 9.96 12.63 4.48
C PRO A 69 9.81 13.20 3.06
N ASP A 70 10.92 13.41 2.36
CA ASP A 70 10.89 13.98 1.00
C ASP A 70 10.43 12.96 -0.04
N GLN A 71 10.82 11.69 0.08
CA GLN A 71 10.30 10.62 -0.77
C GLN A 71 8.80 10.42 -0.58
N ALA A 72 8.31 10.46 0.67
CA ALA A 72 6.89 10.33 0.96
C ALA A 72 6.07 11.48 0.35
N ARG A 73 6.57 12.73 0.45
CA ARG A 73 5.90 13.89 -0.17
C ARG A 73 5.90 13.82 -1.69
N ALA A 74 7.01 13.39 -2.30
CA ALA A 74 7.08 13.21 -3.74
C ALA A 74 6.07 12.18 -4.23
N LEU A 75 6.02 11.00 -3.60
CA LEU A 75 5.03 9.97 -3.94
C LEU A 75 3.59 10.47 -3.77
N ALA A 76 3.29 11.21 -2.71
CA ALA A 76 1.97 11.79 -2.49
C ALA A 76 1.60 12.81 -3.59
N ALA A 77 2.55 13.62 -4.05
CA ALA A 77 2.33 14.56 -5.14
C ALA A 77 2.00 13.84 -6.46
N ASP A 78 2.75 12.79 -6.79
CA ASP A 78 2.49 11.98 -7.99
C ASP A 78 1.10 11.32 -7.92
N LEU A 79 0.72 10.79 -6.74
CA LEU A 79 -0.61 10.21 -6.53
C LEU A 79 -1.73 11.23 -6.77
N ILE A 80 -1.57 12.47 -6.28
CA ILE A 80 -2.54 13.55 -6.49
C ILE A 80 -2.62 13.92 -7.98
N GLU A 81 -1.48 14.11 -8.65
CA GLU A 81 -1.44 14.44 -10.08
C GLU A 81 -2.18 13.37 -10.93
N HIS A 82 -1.94 12.09 -10.63
CA HIS A 82 -2.58 11.00 -11.34
C HIS A 82 -4.08 10.87 -11.03
N ALA A 83 -4.50 11.16 -9.79
CA ALA A 83 -5.92 11.22 -9.44
C ALA A 83 -6.64 12.34 -10.21
N ASP A 84 -6.08 13.55 -10.22
CA ASP A 84 -6.62 14.70 -10.94
C ASP A 84 -6.77 14.40 -12.45
N ARG A 85 -5.81 13.65 -13.04
CA ARG A 85 -5.90 13.20 -14.43
C ARG A 85 -7.05 12.23 -14.67
N VAL A 86 -7.25 11.26 -13.78
CA VAL A 86 -8.36 10.30 -13.86
C VAL A 86 -9.71 11.01 -13.76
N GLU A 87 -9.82 12.00 -12.88
CA GLU A 87 -11.04 12.83 -12.76
C GLU A 87 -11.25 13.76 -13.95
N GLY A 88 -10.16 14.25 -14.56
CA GLY A 88 -10.16 15.11 -15.74
C GLY A 88 -10.57 14.40 -17.04
N GLY A 89 -10.42 13.08 -17.11
CA GLY A 89 -10.95 12.24 -18.20
C GLY A 89 -10.15 12.25 -19.51
N ASP A 90 -8.86 12.62 -19.48
CA ASP A 90 -7.94 12.55 -20.64
C ASP A 90 -7.35 11.14 -20.86
#